data_AF-A0A357QYC1-F1
#
_entry.id   AF-A0A357QYC1-F1
#
_cell.length_a   1.000
_cell.length_b   1.000
_cell.length_c   1.000
_cell.angle_alpha   90.00
_cell.angle_beta   90.00
_cell.angle_gamma   90.00
#
_symmetry.space_group_name_H-M   'P 1'
#
loop_
_entity.id
_entity.type
_entity.pdbx_description
1 polymer ?
#
loop_
_entity_poly.entity_id
_entity_poly.type
_entity_poly.pdbx_seq_one_letter_code
_entity_poly.pdbx_strand_id
1 'polypeptide(L)'
;MSTRDDDTHHHDFSSVKTLYMDVKNSHAGYMLLEALIALQIFVLIVIIFIHILTFLTRVDMKPSVVQADIALIQLKSLLRLAEVTEITTEKSCFIRFESSFCLELIQRKLVKTPGTEIFIRDVDLLVFYETNDCVMLKVVSNETIWNQCIYTYN
;
A
#
# COMPACT_ATOMS: atom_id res chain seq x y z
N MET A 1 -33.34 7.46 -91.00
CA MET A 1 -34.18 7.12 -89.84
C MET A 1 -33.23 6.60 -88.77
N SER A 2 -32.78 7.46 -87.86
CA SER A 2 -31.82 7.10 -86.80
C SER A 2 -32.29 7.72 -85.49
N THR A 3 -32.68 6.86 -84.56
CA THR A 3 -32.91 7.10 -83.12
C THR A 3 -31.91 6.16 -82.45
N ARG A 4 -30.74 6.59 -81.96
CA ARG A 4 -30.49 7.40 -80.75
C ARG A 4 -31.42 6.99 -79.60
N ASP A 5 -30.91 6.12 -78.74
CA ASP A 5 -30.95 6.24 -77.28
C ASP A 5 -30.40 4.95 -76.66
N ASP A 6 -29.12 4.96 -76.30
CA ASP A 6 -28.61 4.24 -75.13
C ASP A 6 -27.17 4.70 -74.93
N ASP A 7 -26.92 5.61 -73.97
CA ASP A 7 -25.61 5.85 -73.36
C ASP A 7 -25.71 7.04 -72.37
N THR A 8 -26.52 6.89 -71.31
CA THR A 8 -26.66 7.96 -70.29
C THR A 8 -26.72 7.46 -68.85
N HIS A 9 -26.04 6.36 -68.51
CA HIS A 9 -26.03 5.86 -67.12
C HIS A 9 -24.66 5.51 -66.51
N HIS A 10 -23.53 5.71 -67.21
CA HIS A 10 -22.22 5.29 -66.67
C HIS A 10 -21.38 6.36 -65.95
N HIS A 11 -21.72 7.65 -66.03
CA HIS A 11 -20.85 8.72 -65.51
C HIS A 11 -21.14 9.16 -64.06
N ASP A 12 -22.32 8.92 -63.50
CA ASP A 12 -22.70 9.43 -62.17
C ASP A 12 -22.20 8.55 -61.01
N PHE A 13 -22.20 7.22 -61.20
CA PHE A 13 -21.73 6.27 -60.18
C PHE A 13 -20.23 6.37 -59.87
N SER A 14 -19.41 6.81 -60.83
CA SER A 14 -17.97 6.99 -60.61
C SER A 14 -17.69 8.13 -59.63
N SER A 15 -18.35 9.27 -59.80
CA SER A 15 -18.15 10.46 -58.96
C SER A 15 -18.59 10.22 -57.51
N VAL A 16 -19.72 9.53 -57.33
CA VAL A 16 -20.22 9.16 -55.99
C VAL A 16 -19.25 8.20 -55.30
N LYS A 17 -18.74 7.18 -56.00
CA LYS A 17 -17.80 6.20 -55.43
C LYS A 17 -16.46 6.85 -55.01
N THR A 18 -15.97 7.82 -55.77
CA THR A 18 -14.77 8.59 -55.42
C THR A 18 -14.99 9.45 -54.18
N LEU A 19 -16.16 10.09 -54.05
CA LEU A 19 -16.50 10.93 -52.91
C LEU A 19 -16.72 10.10 -51.62
N TYR A 20 -17.32 8.92 -51.74
CA TYR A 20 -17.42 7.95 -50.63
C TYR A 20 -16.05 7.39 -50.21
N MET A 21 -15.13 7.16 -51.15
CA MET A 21 -13.76 6.75 -50.82
C MET A 21 -12.97 7.86 -50.14
N ASP A 22 -13.15 9.12 -50.56
CA ASP A 22 -12.46 10.28 -49.98
C ASP A 22 -12.94 10.59 -48.56
N VAL A 23 -14.25 10.56 -48.31
CA VAL A 23 -14.84 10.70 -46.97
C VAL A 23 -14.41 9.54 -46.06
N LYS A 24 -14.39 8.30 -46.56
CA LYS A 24 -13.93 7.15 -45.78
C LYS A 24 -12.45 7.24 -45.41
N ASN A 25 -11.59 7.72 -46.31
CA ASN A 25 -10.17 7.93 -46.04
C ASN A 25 -9.93 9.10 -45.07
N SER A 26 -10.71 10.16 -45.17
CA SER A 26 -10.70 11.30 -44.23
C SER A 26 -10.99 10.83 -42.80
N HIS A 27 -12.03 9.99 -42.61
CA HIS A 27 -12.36 9.44 -41.29
C HIS A 27 -11.32 8.44 -40.78
N ALA A 28 -10.74 7.61 -41.65
CA ALA A 28 -9.68 6.67 -41.27
C ALA A 28 -8.39 7.38 -40.83
N GLY A 29 -8.00 8.45 -41.54
CA GLY A 29 -6.85 9.29 -41.17
C GLY A 29 -7.07 10.03 -39.84
N TYR A 30 -8.30 10.48 -39.59
CA TYR A 30 -8.69 11.11 -38.33
C TYR A 30 -8.64 10.12 -37.15
N MET A 31 -9.21 8.92 -37.31
CA MET A 31 -9.15 7.87 -36.28
C MET A 31 -7.71 7.39 -36.01
N LEU A 32 -6.85 7.34 -37.03
CA LEU A 32 -5.44 6.99 -36.86
C LEU A 32 -4.71 8.02 -36.00
N LEU A 33 -4.99 9.31 -36.21
CA LEU A 33 -4.39 10.41 -35.46
C LEU A 33 -4.85 10.40 -33.99
N GLU A 34 -6.15 10.19 -33.74
CA GLU A 34 -6.68 10.03 -32.38
C GLU A 34 -6.06 8.83 -31.65
N ALA A 35 -5.93 7.69 -32.34
CA ALA A 35 -5.30 6.50 -31.78
C ALA A 35 -3.81 6.73 -31.44
N LEU A 36 -3.09 7.48 -32.28
CA LEU A 36 -1.68 7.81 -32.04
C LEU A 36 -1.51 8.74 -30.83
N ILE A 37 -2.39 9.73 -30.68
CA ILE A 37 -2.40 10.64 -29.52
C ILE A 37 -2.75 9.86 -28.24
N ALA A 38 -3.76 9.00 -28.30
CA ALA A 38 -4.15 8.17 -27.15
C ALA A 38 -3.02 7.21 -26.74
N LEU A 39 -2.32 6.61 -27.70
CA LEU A 39 -1.16 5.76 -27.45
C LEU A 39 -0.02 6.55 -26.81
N GLN A 40 0.25 7.76 -27.30
CA GLN A 40 1.28 8.64 -26.75
C GLN A 40 0.98 9.00 -25.28
N ILE A 41 -0.27 9.35 -24.97
CA ILE A 41 -0.71 9.64 -23.59
C ILE A 41 -0.58 8.39 -22.72
N PHE A 42 -0.97 7.22 -23.24
CA PHE A 42 -0.85 5.96 -22.52
C PHE A 42 0.61 5.63 -22.16
N VAL A 43 1.54 5.79 -23.11
CA VAL A 43 2.97 5.59 -22.87
C VAL A 43 3.49 6.54 -21.79
N LEU A 44 3.09 7.81 -21.82
CA LEU A 44 3.46 8.78 -20.79
C LEU A 44 2.93 8.39 -19.40
N ILE A 45 1.69 7.92 -19.31
CA ILE A 45 1.09 7.43 -18.06
C ILE A 45 1.89 6.24 -17.52
N VAL A 46 2.25 5.28 -18.39
CA VAL A 46 3.05 4.11 -17.99
C VAL A 46 4.42 4.53 -17.46
N ILE A 47 5.10 5.49 -18.11
CA ILE A 47 6.40 6.01 -17.65
C ILE A 47 6.28 6.65 -16.26
N ILE A 48 5.25 7.46 -16.03
CA ILE A 48 4.97 8.07 -14.72
C ILE A 48 4.71 6.98 -13.68
N PHE A 49 3.93 5.96 -14.02
CA PHE A 49 3.61 4.87 -13.09
C PHE A 49 4.86 4.07 -12.69
N ILE A 50 5.74 3.78 -13.66
CA ILE A 50 7.03 3.13 -13.39
C ILE A 50 7.89 3.99 -12.46
N HIS A 51 7.90 5.32 -12.66
CA HIS A 51 8.63 6.23 -11.77
C HIS A 51 8.07 6.25 -10.36
N ILE A 52 6.74 6.27 -10.21
CA ILE A 52 6.07 6.21 -8.90
C ILE A 52 6.40 4.88 -8.20
N LEU A 53 6.28 3.75 -8.89
CA LEU A 53 6.61 2.44 -8.32
C LEU A 53 8.09 2.36 -7.93
N THR A 54 8.99 2.83 -8.79
CA THR A 54 10.42 2.87 -8.49
C THR A 54 10.70 3.76 -7.29
N PHE A 55 10.06 4.93 -7.21
CA PHE A 55 10.14 5.81 -6.05
C PHE A 55 9.65 5.10 -4.78
N LEU A 56 8.47 4.47 -4.81
CA LEU A 56 7.94 3.72 -3.67
C LEU A 56 8.86 2.57 -3.23
N THR A 57 9.54 1.90 -4.16
CA THR A 57 10.52 0.84 -3.82
C THR A 57 11.85 1.37 -3.28
N ARG A 58 12.20 2.62 -3.59
CA ARG A 58 13.47 3.26 -3.16
C ARG A 58 13.31 4.15 -1.94
N VAL A 59 12.09 4.57 -1.63
CA VAL A 59 11.78 5.15 -0.34
C VAL A 59 11.88 4.01 0.66
N ASP A 60 13.08 3.83 1.19
CA ASP A 60 13.29 3.28 2.53
C ASP A 60 12.58 4.24 3.49
N MET A 61 11.25 4.11 3.58
CA MET A 61 10.50 4.51 4.76
C MET A 61 11.28 3.85 5.89
N LYS A 62 12.09 4.58 6.66
CA LYS A 62 12.87 4.02 7.79
C LYS A 62 11.93 3.11 8.57
N PRO A 63 11.95 1.78 8.34
CA PRO A 63 10.77 0.98 8.61
C PRO A 63 10.58 0.88 10.11
N SER A 64 11.68 0.97 10.86
CA SER A 64 11.71 0.83 12.31
C SER A 64 10.80 1.81 13.03
N VAL A 65 10.76 3.10 12.65
CA VAL A 65 9.99 4.10 13.41
C VAL A 65 8.49 3.92 13.17
N VAL A 66 8.08 3.84 11.89
CA VAL A 66 6.66 3.65 11.54
C VAL A 66 6.16 2.28 11.97
N GLN A 67 6.99 1.22 11.85
CA GLN A 67 6.62 -0.11 12.33
C GLN A 67 6.56 -0.18 13.86
N ALA A 68 7.45 0.51 14.58
CA ALA A 68 7.40 0.57 16.04
C ALA A 68 6.12 1.28 16.51
N ASP A 69 5.73 2.37 15.86
CA ASP A 69 4.48 3.08 16.18
C ASP A 69 3.24 2.20 15.91
N ILE A 70 3.19 1.51 14.77
CA ILE A 70 2.10 0.58 14.45
C ILE A 70 2.06 -0.58 15.45
N ALA A 71 3.21 -1.18 15.75
CA ALA A 71 3.32 -2.27 16.72
C ALA A 71 2.88 -1.81 18.11
N LEU A 72 3.23 -0.58 18.51
CA LEU A 72 2.82 0.00 19.78
C LEU A 72 1.30 0.23 19.83
N ILE A 73 0.69 0.71 18.74
CA ILE A 73 -0.76 0.87 18.65
C ILE A 73 -1.47 -0.47 18.77
N GLN A 74 -0.98 -1.50 18.06
CA GLN A 74 -1.51 -2.87 18.16
C GLN A 74 -1.37 -3.42 19.58
N LEU A 75 -0.22 -3.19 20.22
CA LEU A 75 0.03 -3.62 21.58
C LEU A 75 -0.93 -2.92 22.57
N LYS A 76 -1.05 -1.60 22.51
CA LYS A 76 -1.98 -0.84 23.35
C LYS A 76 -3.43 -1.30 23.16
N SER A 77 -3.84 -1.55 21.91
CA SER A 77 -5.17 -2.07 21.62
C SER A 77 -5.39 -3.47 22.19
N LEU A 78 -4.36 -4.32 22.18
CA LEU A 78 -4.42 -5.65 22.77
C LEU A 78 -4.55 -5.58 24.29
N LEU A 79 -3.75 -4.71 24.92
CA LEU A 79 -3.66 -4.56 26.37
C LEU A 79 -4.86 -3.83 26.97
N ARG A 80 -5.57 -2.99 26.21
CA ARG A 80 -6.76 -2.27 26.68
C ARG A 80 -7.87 -3.18 27.22
N LEU A 81 -7.94 -4.42 26.76
CA LEU A 81 -8.93 -5.42 27.18
C LEU A 81 -8.32 -6.53 28.04
N ALA A 82 -7.07 -6.36 28.45
CA ALA A 82 -6.34 -7.35 29.23
C ALA A 82 -6.17 -6.85 30.66
N GLU A 83 -6.11 -7.75 31.63
CA GLU A 83 -5.77 -7.46 33.01
C GLU A 83 -4.31 -7.80 33.26
N VAL A 84 -3.58 -6.93 33.94
CA VAL A 84 -2.19 -7.20 34.34
C VAL A 84 -2.18 -8.28 35.43
N THR A 85 -1.33 -9.29 35.26
CA THR A 85 -1.13 -10.34 36.28
C THR A 85 0.26 -10.32 36.88
N GLU A 86 1.28 -10.01 36.08
CA GLU A 86 2.67 -10.03 36.51
C GLU A 86 3.47 -9.00 35.74
N ILE A 87 4.28 -8.22 36.46
CA ILE A 87 5.24 -7.31 35.86
C ILE A 87 6.60 -7.58 36.49
N THR A 88 7.56 -7.93 35.64
CA THR A 88 8.97 -8.04 35.99
C THR A 88 9.78 -7.20 35.01
N THR A 89 11.04 -6.94 35.30
CA THR A 89 11.90 -6.14 34.44
C THR A 89 12.01 -6.70 33.01
N GLU A 90 12.01 -8.02 32.85
CA GLU A 90 12.24 -8.69 31.56
C GLU A 90 10.94 -9.17 30.88
N LYS A 91 9.86 -9.27 31.65
CA LYS A 91 8.62 -9.90 31.21
C LYS A 91 7.40 -9.25 31.84
N SER A 92 6.34 -9.07 31.06
CA SER A 92 5.04 -8.61 31.56
C SER A 92 3.93 -9.53 31.07
N CYS A 93 3.14 -10.08 32.00
CA CYS A 93 2.05 -11.01 31.72
C CYS A 93 0.68 -10.39 32.01
N PHE A 94 -0.28 -10.82 31.19
CA PHE A 94 -1.64 -10.32 31.16
C PHE A 94 -2.62 -11.47 30.92
N ILE A 95 -3.87 -11.29 31.35
CA ILE A 95 -4.99 -12.19 31.05
C ILE A 95 -6.01 -11.45 30.19
N ARG A 96 -6.46 -12.08 29.11
CA ARG A 96 -7.55 -11.56 28.27
C ARG A 96 -8.50 -12.69 27.90
N PHE A 97 -9.79 -12.52 28.19
CA PHE A 97 -10.86 -13.49 27.87
C PHE A 97 -10.46 -14.94 28.21
N GLU A 98 -9.96 -15.17 29.44
CA GLU A 98 -9.51 -16.47 29.97
C GLU A 98 -8.17 -17.02 29.44
N SER A 99 -7.51 -16.34 28.50
CA SER A 99 -6.16 -16.71 28.04
C SER A 99 -5.10 -15.82 28.67
N SER A 100 -4.11 -16.43 29.34
CA SER A 100 -2.90 -15.73 29.77
C SER A 100 -1.91 -15.58 28.62
N PHE A 101 -1.31 -14.41 28.49
CA PHE A 101 -0.18 -14.18 27.60
C PHE A 101 0.88 -13.29 28.26
N CYS A 102 2.11 -13.39 27.80
CA CYS A 102 3.23 -12.63 28.30
C CYS A 102 3.98 -11.96 27.16
N LEU A 103 4.55 -10.81 27.45
CA LEU A 103 5.44 -10.05 26.59
C LEU A 103 6.85 -10.18 27.13
N GLU A 104 7.78 -10.62 26.28
CA GLU A 104 9.17 -10.86 26.67
C GLU A 104 10.12 -10.63 25.48
N LEU A 105 11.40 -10.44 25.79
CA LEU A 105 12.45 -10.28 24.79
C LEU A 105 13.03 -11.64 24.39
N ILE A 106 12.79 -12.07 23.15
CA ILE A 106 13.32 -13.32 22.60
C ILE A 106 14.08 -13.00 21.32
N GLN A 107 15.36 -13.37 21.25
CA GLN A 107 16.20 -13.21 20.05
C GLN A 107 16.14 -11.79 19.45
N ARG A 108 16.33 -10.77 20.30
CA ARG A 108 16.26 -9.34 19.92
C ARG A 108 14.89 -8.89 19.37
N LYS A 109 13.82 -9.55 19.80
CA LYS A 109 12.44 -9.23 19.37
C LYS A 109 11.52 -9.18 20.59
N LEU A 110 10.61 -8.22 20.60
CA LEU A 110 9.48 -8.24 21.53
C LEU A 110 8.47 -9.26 21.02
N VAL A 111 8.26 -10.31 21.80
CA VAL A 111 7.40 -11.45 21.43
C VAL A 111 6.31 -11.60 22.47
N LYS A 112 5.10 -11.93 21.99
CA LYS A 112 4.02 -12.42 22.82
C LYS A 112 4.04 -13.94 22.87
N THR A 113 3.86 -14.49 24.06
CA THR A 113 3.77 -15.94 24.32
C THR A 113 2.51 -16.24 25.15
N PRO A 114 1.84 -17.38 24.99
CA PRO A 114 2.09 -18.46 24.03
C PRO A 114 1.66 -18.09 22.59
N GLY A 115 2.33 -18.69 21.59
CA GLY A 115 2.14 -18.38 20.16
C GLY A 115 3.00 -17.20 19.73
N THR A 116 4.15 -17.48 19.10
CA THR A 116 5.24 -16.55 18.77
C THR A 116 4.80 -15.41 17.84
N GLU A 117 4.11 -14.41 18.40
CA GLU A 117 3.70 -13.20 17.72
C GLU A 117 4.75 -12.11 17.98
N ILE A 118 5.40 -11.63 16.91
CA ILE A 118 6.50 -10.66 16.99
C ILE A 118 5.93 -9.25 16.79
N PHE A 119 6.13 -8.37 17.78
CA PHE A 119 5.67 -6.97 17.74
C PHE A 119 6.78 -6.03 17.25
N ILE A 120 7.96 -6.12 17.85
CA ILE A 120 9.10 -5.21 17.56
C ILE A 120 10.33 -6.07 17.26
N ARG A 121 11.11 -5.69 16.25
CA ARG A 121 12.36 -6.34 15.85
C ARG A 121 13.56 -5.45 16.16
N ASP A 122 14.75 -6.06 16.16
CA ASP A 122 16.03 -5.39 16.39
C ASP A 122 16.12 -4.66 17.73
N VAL A 123 15.51 -5.24 18.76
CA VAL A 123 15.54 -4.74 20.13
C VAL A 123 16.81 -5.23 20.83
N ASP A 124 17.62 -4.30 21.31
CA ASP A 124 18.86 -4.60 22.04
C ASP A 124 18.58 -4.78 23.54
N LEU A 125 17.69 -3.96 24.10
CA LEU A 125 17.25 -4.05 25.49
C LEU A 125 15.76 -3.74 25.59
N LEU A 126 15.07 -4.51 26.43
CA LEU A 126 13.66 -4.35 26.73
C LEU A 126 13.46 -4.38 28.24
N VAL A 127 12.79 -3.36 28.78
CA VAL A 127 12.52 -3.26 30.21
C VAL A 127 11.07 -2.87 30.43
N PHE A 128 10.37 -3.65 31.26
CA PHE A 128 9.07 -3.26 31.80
C PHE A 128 9.23 -2.74 33.23
N TYR A 129 8.50 -1.68 33.55
CA TYR A 129 8.44 -1.17 34.91
C TYR A 129 7.13 -0.43 35.11
N GLU A 130 6.72 -0.33 36.37
CA GLU A 130 5.48 0.32 36.74
C GLU A 130 5.76 1.73 37.24
N THR A 131 4.90 2.69 36.89
CA THR A 131 4.99 4.06 37.39
C THR A 131 3.58 4.63 37.52
N ASN A 132 3.22 5.03 38.75
CA ASN A 132 1.88 5.50 39.09
C ASN A 132 0.80 4.52 38.59
N ASP A 133 -0.06 4.96 37.68
CA ASP A 133 -1.17 4.20 37.10
C ASP A 133 -0.84 3.59 35.72
N CYS A 134 0.44 3.41 35.40
CA CYS A 134 0.84 2.89 34.10
C CYS A 134 1.98 1.86 34.14
N VAL A 135 1.86 0.85 33.28
CA VAL A 135 2.97 -0.03 32.90
C VAL A 135 3.74 0.60 31.75
N MET A 136 5.00 0.94 32.01
CA MET A 136 5.92 1.52 31.07
C MET A 136 6.73 0.43 30.36
N LEU A 137 6.89 0.60 29.06
CA LEU A 137 7.80 -0.18 28.23
C LEU A 137 8.94 0.70 27.75
N LYS A 138 10.15 0.34 28.14
CA LYS A 138 11.38 0.93 27.64
C LYS A 138 12.05 -0.02 26.64
N VAL A 139 12.27 0.46 25.43
CA VAL A 139 12.93 -0.27 24.34
C VAL A 139 14.17 0.50 23.91
N VAL A 140 15.30 -0.21 23.80
CA VAL A 140 16.53 0.33 23.22
C VAL A 140 16.83 -0.45 21.95
N SER A 141 17.00 0.27 20.83
CA SER A 141 17.28 -0.30 19.52
C SER A 141 18.17 0.65 18.72
N ASN A 142 19.36 0.20 18.30
CA ASN A 142 20.26 0.93 17.39
C ASN A 142 20.33 2.45 17.71
N GLU A 143 20.71 2.76 18.97
CA GLU A 143 20.86 4.12 19.54
C GLU A 143 19.57 4.91 19.84
N THR A 144 18.40 4.39 19.47
CA THR A 144 17.12 4.99 19.85
C THR A 144 16.57 4.38 21.14
N ILE A 145 16.18 5.25 22.08
CA ILE A 145 15.52 4.86 23.32
C ILE A 145 14.07 5.31 23.23
N TRP A 146 13.18 4.34 23.30
CA TRP A 146 11.74 4.55 23.32
C TRP A 146 11.22 4.23 24.72
N ASN A 147 10.40 5.12 25.26
CA ASN A 147 9.81 4.92 26.56
C ASN A 147 8.35 5.35 26.51
N GLN A 148 7.45 4.39 26.65
CA GLN A 148 6.02 4.61 26.41
C GLN A 148 5.17 3.86 27.42
N CYS A 149 4.10 4.51 27.85
CA CYS A 149 3.04 3.88 28.62
C CYS A 149 2.29 2.90 27.71
N ILE A 150 2.30 1.60 28.03
CA ILE A 150 1.65 0.54 27.23
C ILE A 150 0.32 0.08 27.80
N TYR A 151 0.11 0.26 29.11
CA TYR A 151 -1.11 -0.14 29.81
C TYR A 151 -1.40 0.86 30.93
N THR A 152 -2.68 1.20 31.12
CA THR A 152 -3.13 2.09 32.18
C THR A 152 -4.10 1.34 33.07
N TYR A 153 -3.90 1.41 34.39
CA TYR A 153 -4.86 0.89 35.35
C TYR A 153 -6.11 1.77 35.31
N ASN A 154 -7.25 1.16 35.04
CA ASN A 154 -8.52 1.85 34.81
C ASN A 154 -9.47 1.64 35.99
#